data_AF-A0A815WRZ0-F1
#
_entry.id   AF-A0A815WRZ0-F1
#
_cell.length_a   1.000
_cell.length_b   1.000
_cell.length_c   1.000
_cell.angle_alpha   90.00
_cell.angle_beta   90.00
_cell.angle_gamma   90.00
#
_symmetry.space_group_name_H-M   'P 1'
#
loop_
_entity.id
_entity.type
_entity.pdbx_description
1 polymer ?
#
loop_
_entity_poly.entity_id
_entity_poly.type
_entity_poly.pdbx_seq_one_letter_code
_entity_poly.pdbx_strand_id
1 'polypeptide(L)'
;EEAKALKKRNVKALKDILSNMSKVTYRTTWQEAQRLLLDNVDFVNDTELQNMDKEDALIVFEEYIRELERIHEDSIETQRKYIRRTNRKNREAFLYFLDELHEQGKLHSMSLWVELFGIISNDERFSKMLGQPGSTPLDLFKLYVEDLKARFHDEKKVVKEILKDKGYTIDIDSTFEKFAEIISTDKRAAALDAGNIKLTFNSVCRN
;
A
#
# COMPACT_ATOMS: atom_id res chain seq x y z
N GLU A 1 -35.58 -14.20 46.13
CA GLU A 1 -34.19 -13.73 45.87
C GLU A 1 -33.27 -14.85 45.38
N GLU A 2 -33.40 -16.07 45.89
CA GLU A 2 -32.62 -17.25 45.50
C GLU A 2 -32.70 -17.59 43.99
N ALA A 3 -33.90 -17.59 43.38
CA ALA A 3 -34.06 -17.86 41.94
C ALA A 3 -33.30 -16.85 41.05
N LYS A 4 -33.24 -15.58 41.46
CA LYS A 4 -32.49 -14.54 40.74
C LYS A 4 -30.98 -14.74 40.89
N ALA A 5 -30.52 -15.17 42.06
CA ALA A 5 -29.12 -15.50 42.31
C ALA A 5 -28.68 -16.73 41.49
N LEU A 6 -29.52 -17.77 41.44
CA LEU A 6 -29.28 -18.98 40.66
C LEU A 6 -29.20 -18.68 39.15
N LYS A 7 -30.15 -17.90 38.62
CA LYS A 7 -30.11 -17.42 37.22
C LYS A 7 -28.79 -16.71 36.92
N LYS A 8 -28.37 -15.77 37.77
CA LYS A 8 -27.12 -15.03 37.59
C LYS A 8 -25.88 -15.96 37.63
N ARG A 9 -25.87 -16.96 38.51
CA ARG A 9 -24.82 -17.99 38.57
C ARG A 9 -24.75 -18.78 37.27
N ASN A 10 -25.90 -19.28 36.79
CA ASN A 10 -25.97 -20.12 35.60
C ASN A 10 -25.58 -19.37 34.33
N VAL A 11 -26.06 -18.13 34.17
CA VAL A 11 -25.66 -17.22 33.09
C VAL A 11 -24.14 -17.06 33.04
N LYS A 12 -23.52 -16.82 34.20
CA LYS A 12 -22.08 -16.67 34.30
C LYS A 12 -21.35 -17.98 33.96
N ALA A 13 -21.79 -19.10 34.54
CA ALA A 13 -21.16 -20.40 34.32
C ALA A 13 -21.21 -20.83 32.85
N LEU A 14 -22.35 -20.66 32.18
CA LEU A 14 -22.47 -20.96 30.74
C LEU A 14 -21.54 -20.08 29.90
N LYS A 15 -21.46 -18.78 30.21
CA LYS A 15 -20.54 -17.86 29.53
C LYS A 15 -19.08 -18.26 29.71
N ASP A 16 -18.70 -18.63 30.94
CA ASP A 16 -17.35 -19.06 31.27
C ASP A 16 -16.99 -20.35 30.50
N ILE A 17 -17.90 -21.34 30.45
CA ILE A 17 -17.73 -22.57 29.67
C ILE A 17 -17.53 -22.24 28.19
N LEU A 18 -18.43 -21.45 27.59
CA LEU A 18 -18.34 -21.07 26.18
C LEU A 18 -17.02 -20.37 25.87
N SER A 19 -16.55 -19.48 26.75
CA SER A 19 -15.29 -18.74 26.58
C SER A 19 -14.04 -19.61 26.59
N ASN A 20 -14.09 -20.76 27.29
CA ASN A 20 -12.98 -21.71 27.38
C ASN A 20 -13.02 -22.78 26.27
N MET A 21 -14.07 -22.82 25.46
CA MET A 21 -14.22 -23.78 24.38
C MET A 21 -13.57 -23.28 23.09
N SER A 22 -12.36 -23.75 22.80
CA SER A 22 -11.62 -23.40 21.57
C SER A 22 -12.33 -23.78 20.25
N LYS A 23 -13.28 -24.73 20.31
CA LYS A 23 -14.07 -25.18 19.15
C LYS A 23 -15.22 -24.23 18.81
N VAL A 24 -15.65 -23.38 19.74
CA VAL A 24 -16.71 -22.40 19.47
C VAL A 24 -16.07 -21.20 18.78
N THR A 25 -16.65 -20.81 17.64
CA THR A 25 -16.18 -19.71 16.80
C THR A 25 -17.33 -18.77 16.52
N TYR A 26 -17.03 -17.60 15.93
CA TYR A 26 -18.05 -16.64 15.49
C TYR A 26 -19.06 -17.21 14.46
N ARG A 27 -18.81 -18.38 13.87
CA ARG A 27 -19.72 -19.05 12.91
C ARG A 27 -20.52 -20.20 13.54
N THR A 28 -20.23 -20.54 14.79
CA THR A 28 -20.86 -21.69 15.44
C THR A 28 -22.34 -21.43 15.64
N THR A 29 -23.16 -22.39 15.24
CA THR A 29 -24.61 -22.34 15.43
C THR A 29 -24.99 -22.82 16.83
N TRP A 30 -26.20 -22.48 17.29
CA TRP A 30 -26.69 -22.96 18.59
C TRP A 30 -26.74 -24.50 18.66
N GLN A 31 -27.18 -25.17 17.58
CA GLN A 31 -27.25 -26.63 17.55
C GLN A 31 -25.87 -27.28 17.72
N GLU A 32 -24.83 -26.71 17.11
CA GLU A 32 -23.45 -27.18 17.26
C GLU A 32 -22.94 -26.89 18.67
N ALA A 33 -23.19 -25.70 19.20
CA ALA A 33 -22.82 -25.32 20.56
C ALA A 33 -23.44 -26.26 21.60
N GLN A 34 -24.72 -26.63 21.45
CA GLN A 34 -25.38 -27.60 22.32
C GLN A 34 -24.68 -28.97 22.31
N ARG A 35 -24.30 -29.49 21.14
CA ARG A 35 -23.53 -30.75 21.05
C ARG A 35 -22.19 -30.62 21.78
N LEU A 36 -21.49 -29.52 21.56
CA LEU A 36 -20.20 -29.27 22.22
C LEU A 36 -20.34 -29.10 23.75
N LEU A 37 -21.47 -28.55 24.23
CA LEU A 37 -21.77 -28.45 25.67
C LEU A 37 -22.04 -29.83 26.28
N LEU A 38 -22.71 -30.73 25.57
CA LEU A 38 -22.92 -32.10 26.03
C LEU A 38 -21.62 -32.91 26.12
N ASP A 39 -20.59 -32.52 25.38
CA ASP A 39 -19.25 -33.10 25.47
C ASP A 39 -18.36 -32.40 26.52
N ASN A 40 -18.84 -31.30 27.13
CA ASN A 40 -18.08 -30.51 28.11
C ASN A 40 -18.35 -31.01 29.54
N VAL A 41 -17.29 -31.44 30.23
CA VAL A 41 -17.38 -32.04 31.58
C VAL A 41 -17.95 -31.06 32.62
N ASP A 42 -17.62 -29.77 32.53
CA ASP A 42 -18.10 -28.75 33.48
C ASP A 42 -19.60 -28.50 33.32
N PHE A 43 -20.12 -28.56 32.08
CA PHE A 43 -21.54 -28.47 31.80
C PHE A 43 -22.29 -29.75 32.21
N VAL A 44 -21.72 -30.93 31.94
CA VAL A 44 -22.36 -32.22 32.24
C VAL A 44 -22.51 -32.45 33.75
N ASN A 45 -21.56 -31.97 34.56
CA ASN A 45 -21.57 -32.17 36.01
C ASN A 45 -22.40 -31.13 36.78
N ASP A 46 -22.87 -30.05 36.15
CA ASP A 46 -23.68 -29.02 36.81
C ASP A 46 -25.17 -29.17 36.47
N THR A 47 -25.90 -29.91 37.30
CA THR A 47 -27.35 -30.16 37.12
C THR A 47 -28.19 -28.89 37.18
N GLU A 48 -27.80 -27.93 38.00
CA GLU A 48 -28.48 -26.64 38.12
C GLU A 48 -28.32 -25.81 36.84
N LEU A 49 -27.17 -25.90 36.18
CA LEU A 49 -26.91 -25.28 34.88
C LEU A 49 -27.66 -25.96 33.74
N GLN A 50 -27.77 -27.28 33.75
CA GLN A 50 -28.56 -28.03 32.75
C GLN A 50 -30.06 -27.69 32.81
N ASN A 51 -30.57 -27.39 34.00
CA ASN A 51 -31.96 -26.99 34.23
C ASN A 51 -32.20 -25.49 34.03
N MET A 52 -31.20 -24.74 33.53
CA MET A 52 -31.34 -23.34 33.20
C MET A 52 -32.44 -23.11 32.15
N ASP A 53 -33.09 -21.94 32.25
CA ASP A 53 -34.08 -21.54 31.27
C ASP A 53 -33.48 -21.45 29.85
N LYS A 54 -34.20 -21.98 28.86
CA LYS A 54 -33.71 -22.09 27.49
C LYS A 54 -33.55 -20.73 26.82
N GLU A 55 -34.40 -19.76 27.16
CA GLU A 55 -34.29 -18.40 26.66
C GLU A 55 -33.02 -17.75 27.23
N ASP A 56 -32.77 -17.92 28.53
CA ASP A 56 -31.55 -17.40 29.15
C ASP A 56 -30.27 -18.02 28.55
N ALA A 57 -30.29 -19.33 28.27
CA ALA A 57 -29.15 -20.00 27.63
C ALA A 57 -28.90 -19.48 26.20
N LEU A 58 -29.97 -19.23 25.44
CA LEU A 58 -29.90 -18.64 24.11
C LEU A 58 -29.36 -17.22 24.14
N ILE A 59 -29.79 -16.39 25.09
CA ILE A 59 -29.29 -15.02 25.27
C ILE A 59 -27.78 -15.04 25.55
N VAL A 60 -27.32 -15.88 26.47
CA VAL A 60 -25.89 -16.00 26.80
C VAL A 60 -25.07 -16.44 25.60
N PHE A 61 -25.58 -17.41 24.84
CA PHE A 61 -24.92 -17.87 23.62
C PHE A 61 -24.85 -16.78 22.55
N GLU A 62 -25.96 -16.10 22.29
CA GLU A 62 -26.02 -15.02 21.31
C GLU A 62 -25.06 -13.87 21.67
N GLU A 63 -25.04 -13.44 22.94
CA GLU A 63 -24.09 -12.43 23.41
C GLU A 63 -22.64 -12.87 23.20
N TYR A 64 -22.33 -14.15 23.46
CA TYR A 64 -20.98 -14.68 23.26
C TYR A 64 -20.60 -14.74 21.77
N ILE A 65 -21.49 -15.18 20.90
CA ILE A 65 -21.23 -15.21 19.44
C ILE A 65 -21.06 -13.79 18.90
N ARG A 66 -21.90 -12.83 19.29
CA ARG A 66 -21.76 -11.41 18.89
C ARG A 66 -20.42 -10.83 19.30
N GLU A 67 -19.91 -11.19 20.49
CA GLU A 67 -18.57 -10.77 20.92
C GLU A 67 -17.48 -11.38 20.03
N LEU A 68 -17.58 -12.67 19.70
CA LEU A 68 -16.63 -13.32 18.77
C LEU A 68 -16.69 -12.73 17.36
N GLU A 69 -17.89 -12.39 16.86
CA GLU A 69 -18.08 -11.70 15.58
C GLU A 69 -17.39 -10.33 15.57
N ARG A 70 -17.56 -9.55 16.64
CA ARG A 70 -16.89 -8.26 16.79
C ARG A 70 -15.37 -8.40 16.79
N ILE A 71 -14.83 -9.32 17.59
CA ILE A 71 -13.37 -9.59 17.63
C ILE A 71 -12.86 -10.01 16.24
N HIS A 72 -13.62 -10.85 15.54
CA HIS A 72 -13.26 -11.27 14.19
C HIS A 72 -13.26 -10.09 13.22
N GLU A 73 -14.28 -9.25 13.22
CA GLU A 73 -14.37 -8.07 12.37
C GLU A 73 -13.23 -7.07 12.64
N ASP A 74 -12.94 -6.79 13.91
CA ASP A 74 -11.83 -5.93 14.32
C ASP A 74 -10.47 -6.49 13.85
N SER A 75 -10.28 -7.81 13.90
CA SER A 75 -9.07 -8.48 13.40
C SER A 75 -8.93 -8.32 11.88
N ILE A 76 -10.02 -8.46 11.14
CA ILE A 76 -10.05 -8.30 9.68
C ILE A 76 -9.80 -6.83 9.31
N GLU A 77 -10.39 -5.89 10.04
CA GLU A 77 -10.18 -4.47 9.81
C GLU A 77 -8.73 -4.06 10.07
N THR A 78 -8.14 -4.57 11.16
CA THR A 78 -6.73 -4.36 11.50
C THR A 78 -5.81 -4.91 10.41
N GLN A 79 -6.06 -6.12 9.93
CA GLN A 79 -5.30 -6.72 8.83
C GLN A 79 -5.44 -5.91 7.53
N ARG A 80 -6.64 -5.45 7.20
CA ARG A 80 -6.88 -4.56 6.04
C ARG A 80 -6.13 -3.24 6.19
N LYS A 81 -6.10 -2.64 7.38
CA LYS A 81 -5.34 -1.40 7.66
C LYS A 81 -3.83 -1.64 7.50
N TYR A 82 -3.32 -2.77 8.00
CA TYR A 82 -1.92 -3.15 7.84
C TYR A 82 -1.54 -3.31 6.36
N ILE A 83 -2.30 -4.09 5.59
CA ILE A 83 -2.06 -4.30 4.16
C ILE A 83 -2.09 -2.97 3.40
N ARG A 84 -3.09 -2.11 3.64
CA ARG A 84 -3.17 -0.78 3.01
C ARG A 84 -1.93 0.07 3.30
N ARG A 85 -1.44 0.07 4.54
CA ARG A 85 -0.24 0.81 4.94
C ARG A 85 1.02 0.24 4.29
N THR A 86 1.17 -1.08 4.26
CA THR A 86 2.29 -1.75 3.60
C THR A 86 2.30 -1.44 2.10
N ASN A 87 1.15 -1.53 1.44
CA ASN A 87 1.04 -1.20 0.02
C ASN A 87 1.40 0.26 -0.27
N ARG A 88 0.97 1.21 0.57
CA ARG A 88 1.40 2.62 0.46
C ARG A 88 2.92 2.77 0.58
N LYS A 89 3.53 2.15 1.59
CA LYS A 89 4.98 2.19 1.79
C LYS A 89 5.75 1.58 0.61
N ASN A 90 5.23 0.50 0.01
CA ASN A 90 5.84 -0.11 -1.16
C ASN A 90 5.79 0.83 -2.38
N ARG A 91 4.71 1.60 -2.57
CA ARG A 91 4.63 2.65 -3.61
C ARG A 91 5.64 3.76 -3.35
N GLU A 92 5.73 4.25 -2.11
CA GLU A 92 6.70 5.29 -1.73
C GLU A 92 8.15 4.83 -1.95
N ALA A 93 8.46 3.58 -1.58
CA ALA A 93 9.78 3.01 -1.83
C ALA A 93 10.08 2.89 -3.33
N PHE A 94 9.08 2.53 -4.15
CA PHE A 94 9.25 2.49 -5.60
C PHE A 94 9.43 3.88 -6.22
N LEU A 95 8.77 4.92 -5.71
CA LEU A 95 9.02 6.29 -6.14
C LEU A 95 10.44 6.75 -5.78
N TYR A 96 10.91 6.45 -4.57
CA TYR A 96 12.30 6.73 -4.18
C TYR A 96 13.31 6.00 -5.08
N PHE A 97 12.99 4.79 -5.52
CA PHE A 97 13.80 4.09 -6.52
C PHE A 97 13.84 4.83 -7.87
N LEU A 98 12.73 5.40 -8.33
CA LEU A 98 12.73 6.22 -9.53
C LEU A 98 13.58 7.48 -9.35
N ASP A 99 13.53 8.11 -8.17
CA ASP A 99 14.41 9.23 -7.82
C ASP A 99 15.89 8.83 -7.91
N GLU A 100 16.28 7.69 -7.32
CA GLU A 100 17.66 7.19 -7.43
C GLU A 100 18.09 6.95 -8.88
N LEU A 101 17.20 6.41 -9.72
CA LEU A 101 17.50 6.23 -11.15
C LEU A 101 17.64 7.56 -11.87
N HIS A 102 16.86 8.57 -11.47
CA HIS A 102 16.93 9.93 -12.01
C HIS A 102 18.23 10.62 -11.63
N GLU A 103 18.61 10.55 -10.35
CA GLU A 103 19.89 11.07 -9.82
C GLU A 103 21.11 10.42 -10.49
N GLN A 104 21.00 9.14 -10.86
CA GLN A 104 22.04 8.42 -11.61
C GLN A 104 22.04 8.73 -13.11
N GLY A 105 21.13 9.59 -13.60
CA GLY A 105 20.97 9.92 -15.01
C GLY A 105 20.43 8.77 -15.87
N LYS A 106 19.96 7.68 -15.25
CA LYS A 106 19.37 6.52 -15.95
C LYS A 106 17.92 6.77 -16.34
N LEU A 107 17.21 7.55 -15.53
CA LEU A 107 15.84 7.99 -15.79
C LEU A 107 15.86 9.49 -16.12
N HIS A 108 15.12 9.90 -17.14
CA HIS A 108 14.91 11.30 -17.53
C HIS A 108 13.58 11.45 -18.30
N SER A 109 13.23 12.67 -18.71
CA SER A 109 11.92 12.96 -19.34
C SER A 109 11.63 12.25 -20.67
N MET A 110 12.61 11.56 -21.25
CA MET A 110 12.52 10.85 -22.53
C MET A 110 12.68 9.33 -22.40
N SER A 111 12.91 8.82 -21.19
CA SER A 111 13.12 7.40 -20.97
C SER A 111 11.86 6.59 -21.27
N LEU A 112 12.03 5.40 -21.85
CA LEU A 112 10.94 4.47 -22.07
C LEU A 112 10.95 3.36 -21.02
N TRP A 113 9.75 2.89 -20.64
CA TRP A 113 9.60 1.79 -19.67
C TRP A 113 10.40 0.55 -20.09
N VAL A 114 10.32 0.19 -21.38
CA VAL A 114 10.99 -1.00 -21.94
C VAL A 114 12.51 -0.94 -21.83
N GLU A 115 13.10 0.26 -21.89
CA GLU A 115 14.55 0.46 -21.79
C GLU A 115 15.03 0.28 -20.34
N LEU A 116 14.21 0.73 -19.38
CA LEU A 116 14.53 0.64 -17.96
C LEU A 116 14.07 -0.65 -17.29
N PHE A 117 13.21 -1.44 -17.94
CA PHE A 117 12.64 -2.65 -17.36
C PHE A 117 13.72 -3.64 -16.90
N GLY A 118 14.84 -3.76 -17.63
CA GLY A 118 15.95 -4.63 -17.23
C GLY A 118 16.62 -4.22 -15.90
N ILE A 119 16.59 -2.92 -15.57
CA ILE A 119 17.09 -2.42 -14.28
C ILE A 119 16.00 -2.55 -13.22
N ILE A 120 14.78 -2.11 -13.57
CA ILE A 120 13.65 -2.04 -12.64
C ILE A 120 13.22 -3.41 -12.15
N SER A 121 13.16 -4.41 -13.04
CA SER A 121 12.68 -5.76 -12.70
C SER A 121 13.57 -6.52 -11.74
N ASN A 122 14.84 -6.11 -11.59
CA ASN A 122 15.80 -6.71 -10.68
C ASN A 122 15.79 -6.09 -9.26
N ASP A 123 15.09 -4.98 -9.05
CA ASP A 123 15.00 -4.32 -7.75
C ASP A 123 13.86 -4.88 -6.89
N GLU A 124 14.13 -5.17 -5.62
CA GLU A 124 13.15 -5.74 -4.69
C GLU A 124 11.92 -4.83 -4.51
N ARG A 125 12.08 -3.50 -4.62
CA ARG A 125 10.99 -2.52 -4.50
C ARG A 125 9.98 -2.67 -5.64
N PHE A 126 10.43 -3.09 -6.83
CA PHE A 126 9.54 -3.46 -7.92
C PHE A 126 8.80 -4.76 -7.62
N SER A 127 9.50 -5.81 -7.18
CA SER A 127 8.87 -7.10 -6.88
C SER A 127 7.82 -6.99 -5.77
N LYS A 128 8.11 -6.20 -4.72
CA LYS A 128 7.18 -5.91 -3.62
C LYS A 128 5.89 -5.25 -4.07
N MET A 129 5.92 -4.51 -5.18
CA MET A 129 4.76 -3.81 -5.75
C MET A 129 3.81 -4.72 -6.55
N LEU A 130 4.25 -5.91 -6.95
CA LEU A 130 3.47 -6.80 -7.81
C LEU A 130 2.22 -7.35 -7.10
N GLY A 131 1.10 -7.37 -7.82
CA GLY A 131 -0.17 -7.92 -7.32
C GLY A 131 -0.92 -7.04 -6.30
N GLN A 132 -0.40 -5.86 -5.96
CA GLN A 132 -1.11 -4.92 -5.11
C GLN A 132 -2.21 -4.16 -5.90
N PRO A 133 -3.37 -3.87 -5.29
CA PRO A 133 -4.39 -3.03 -5.93
C PRO A 133 -3.90 -1.58 -6.10
N GLY A 134 -4.50 -0.79 -6.99
CA GLY A 134 -4.15 0.62 -7.21
C GLY A 134 -3.06 0.83 -8.28
N SER A 135 -2.33 1.95 -8.21
CA SER A 135 -1.31 2.30 -9.21
C SER A 135 -0.23 1.23 -9.31
N THR A 136 -0.01 0.76 -10.53
CA THR A 136 1.03 -0.22 -10.86
C THR A 136 2.40 0.46 -10.96
N PRO A 137 3.53 -0.31 -10.95
CA PRO A 137 4.84 0.25 -11.24
C PRO A 137 4.91 1.04 -12.56
N LEU A 138 4.21 0.58 -13.60
CA LEU A 138 4.15 1.27 -14.88
C LEU A 138 3.40 2.61 -14.78
N ASP A 139 2.31 2.65 -14.02
CA ASP A 139 1.58 3.90 -13.80
C ASP A 139 2.43 4.93 -13.06
N LEU A 140 3.12 4.50 -11.99
CA LEU A 140 4.02 5.37 -11.23
C LEU A 140 5.18 5.88 -12.10
N PHE A 141 5.76 5.02 -12.93
CA PHE A 141 6.78 5.44 -13.91
C PHE A 141 6.24 6.46 -14.90
N LYS A 142 5.05 6.24 -15.47
CA LYS A 142 4.44 7.18 -16.42
C LYS A 142 4.19 8.54 -15.79
N LEU A 143 3.61 8.56 -14.59
CA LEU A 143 3.38 9.79 -13.83
C LEU A 143 4.70 10.51 -13.55
N TYR A 144 5.74 9.78 -13.12
CA TYR A 144 7.06 10.34 -12.89
C TYR A 144 7.65 11.00 -14.13
N VAL A 145 7.62 10.30 -15.28
CA VAL A 145 8.10 10.84 -16.56
C VAL A 145 7.26 12.03 -17.03
N GLU A 146 5.94 12.02 -16.80
CA GLU A 146 5.06 13.16 -17.08
C GLU A 146 5.43 14.38 -16.25
N ASP A 147 5.74 14.21 -14.96
CA ASP A 147 6.21 15.30 -14.09
C ASP A 147 7.55 15.88 -14.57
N LEU A 148 8.48 15.03 -15.03
CA LEU A 148 9.72 15.49 -15.65
C LEU A 148 9.46 16.31 -16.93
N LYS A 149 8.48 15.89 -17.76
CA LYS A 149 8.09 16.60 -18.98
C LYS A 149 7.37 17.92 -18.68
N ALA A 150 6.58 18.00 -17.61
CA ALA A 150 5.86 19.22 -17.24
C ALA A 150 6.82 20.39 -16.98
N ARG A 151 8.05 20.11 -16.53
CA ARG A 151 9.12 21.10 -16.33
C ARG A 151 9.78 21.60 -17.62
N PHE A 152 9.52 20.96 -18.76
CA PHE A 152 10.21 21.23 -20.03
C PHE A 152 10.13 22.69 -20.46
N HIS A 153 8.96 23.33 -20.34
CA HIS A 153 8.80 24.71 -20.81
C HIS A 153 9.67 25.70 -20.03
N ASP A 154 9.81 25.53 -18.72
CA ASP A 154 10.61 26.42 -17.89
C ASP A 154 12.10 26.11 -18.03
N GLU A 155 12.48 24.83 -18.05
CA GLU A 155 13.86 24.42 -18.30
C GLU A 155 14.36 24.84 -19.68
N LYS A 156 13.51 24.78 -20.72
CA LYS A 156 13.83 25.28 -22.06
C LYS A 156 14.13 26.79 -22.07
N LYS A 157 13.44 27.59 -21.24
CA LYS A 157 13.75 29.03 -21.11
C LYS A 157 15.13 29.21 -20.50
N VAL A 158 15.43 28.50 -19.41
CA VAL A 158 16.74 28.55 -18.75
C VAL A 158 17.86 28.14 -19.70
N VAL A 159 17.69 27.07 -20.47
CA VAL A 159 18.65 26.63 -21.50
C VAL A 159 18.90 27.74 -22.52
N LYS A 160 17.86 28.40 -23.04
CA LYS A 160 18.00 29.51 -23.99
C LYS A 160 18.73 30.71 -23.41
N GLU A 161 18.51 31.03 -22.13
CA GLU A 161 19.24 32.08 -21.43
C GLU A 161 20.72 31.73 -21.29
N ILE A 162 21.06 30.50 -20.91
CA ILE A 162 22.45 30.03 -20.85
C ILE A 162 23.14 30.20 -22.21
N LEU A 163 22.48 29.78 -23.29
CA LEU A 163 23.03 29.94 -24.65
C LEU A 163 23.32 31.39 -24.99
N LYS A 164 22.38 32.29 -24.69
CA LYS A 164 22.52 33.74 -24.92
C LYS A 164 23.68 34.32 -24.12
N ASP A 165 23.79 33.98 -22.84
CA ASP A 165 24.85 34.46 -21.94
C ASP A 165 26.24 33.97 -22.38
N LYS A 166 26.31 32.76 -22.95
CA LYS A 166 27.53 32.17 -23.50
C LYS A 166 27.83 32.62 -24.95
N GLY A 167 26.92 33.36 -25.58
CA GLY A 167 27.03 33.77 -26.98
C GLY A 167 27.05 32.59 -27.96
N TYR A 168 26.48 31.45 -27.59
CA TYR A 168 26.44 30.26 -28.44
C TYR A 168 25.14 30.20 -29.23
N THR A 169 25.27 30.06 -30.56
CA THR A 169 24.15 29.86 -31.48
C THR A 169 24.20 28.44 -32.00
N ILE A 170 23.07 27.74 -31.95
CA ILE A 170 22.93 26.42 -32.54
C ILE A 170 22.73 26.60 -34.05
N ASP A 171 23.57 25.93 -34.84
CA ASP A 171 23.48 25.84 -36.29
C ASP A 171 23.14 24.40 -36.74
N ILE A 172 23.06 24.16 -38.04
CA ILE A 172 22.71 22.86 -38.63
C ILE A 172 23.78 21.80 -38.35
N ASP A 173 25.04 22.23 -38.23
CA ASP A 173 26.20 21.35 -38.01
C ASP A 173 26.50 21.13 -36.51
N SER A 174 25.76 21.79 -35.63
CA SER A 174 25.93 21.71 -34.19
C SER A 174 25.60 20.31 -33.69
N THR A 175 26.51 19.75 -32.90
CA THR A 175 26.31 18.44 -32.28
C THR A 175 25.71 18.57 -30.89
N PHE A 176 25.00 17.54 -30.45
CA PHE A 176 24.43 17.52 -29.11
C PHE A 176 25.52 17.53 -28.04
N GLU A 177 26.65 16.87 -28.30
CA GLU A 177 27.79 16.80 -27.39
C GLU A 177 28.35 18.19 -27.11
N LYS A 178 28.52 19.02 -28.16
CA LYS A 178 29.03 20.38 -27.99
C LYS A 178 28.02 21.27 -27.25
N PHE A 179 26.74 21.14 -27.60
CA PHE A 179 25.67 21.84 -26.92
C PHE A 179 25.61 21.48 -25.43
N ALA A 180 25.65 20.19 -25.09
CA ALA A 180 25.61 19.71 -23.71
C ALA A 180 26.84 20.16 -22.91
N GLU A 181 28.04 20.14 -23.52
CA GLU A 181 29.26 20.66 -22.91
C GLU A 181 29.08 22.13 -22.50
N ILE A 182 28.59 22.98 -23.41
CA ILE A 182 28.39 24.42 -23.14
C ILE A 182 27.41 24.63 -21.99
N ILE A 183 26.27 23.94 -22.01
CA ILE A 183 25.27 24.02 -20.95
C ILE A 183 25.88 23.59 -19.61
N SER A 184 26.63 22.49 -19.57
CA SER A 184 27.23 21.94 -18.33
C SER A 184 28.21 22.89 -17.64
N THR A 185 28.78 23.87 -18.36
CA THR A 185 29.66 24.89 -17.77
C THR A 185 28.92 25.98 -16.99
N ASP A 186 27.58 26.03 -17.05
CA ASP A 186 26.77 26.99 -16.32
C ASP A 186 26.21 26.37 -15.04
N LYS A 187 26.28 27.09 -13.92
CA LYS A 187 25.76 26.64 -12.62
C LYS A 187 24.27 26.28 -12.65
N ARG A 188 23.48 26.90 -13.55
CA ARG A 188 22.04 26.63 -13.71
C ARG A 188 21.77 25.24 -14.28
N ALA A 189 22.75 24.63 -14.95
CA ALA A 189 22.61 23.31 -15.55
C ALA A 189 22.33 22.21 -14.53
N ALA A 190 22.76 22.38 -13.27
CA ALA A 190 22.50 21.44 -12.20
C ALA A 190 20.99 21.24 -11.91
N ALA A 191 20.14 22.20 -12.27
CA ALA A 191 18.69 22.12 -12.08
C ALA A 191 17.92 21.61 -13.32
N LEU A 192 18.62 21.33 -14.43
CA LEU A 192 18.01 20.92 -15.69
C LEU A 192 17.98 19.41 -15.84
N ASP A 193 16.85 18.86 -16.31
CA ASP A 193 16.76 17.43 -16.63
C ASP A 193 17.52 17.11 -17.92
N ALA A 194 18.30 16.03 -17.92
CA ALA A 194 19.09 15.61 -19.09
C ALA A 194 18.23 15.34 -20.33
N GLY A 195 17.03 14.78 -20.13
CA GLY A 195 16.04 14.57 -21.19
C GLY A 195 15.51 15.88 -21.75
N ASN A 196 15.23 16.86 -20.88
CA ASN A 196 14.79 18.19 -21.28
C ASN A 196 15.89 19.01 -21.99
N ILE A 197 17.16 18.85 -21.61
CA ILE A 197 18.31 19.39 -22.35
C ILE A 197 18.31 18.82 -23.78
N LYS A 198 18.15 17.50 -23.94
CA LYS A 198 18.09 16.84 -25.25
C LYS A 198 16.87 17.26 -26.06
N LEU A 199 15.69 17.36 -25.44
CA LEU A 199 14.48 17.87 -26.08
C LEU A 199 14.64 19.31 -26.55
N THR A 200 15.32 20.15 -25.76
CA THR A 200 15.56 21.54 -26.14
C THR A 200 16.44 21.62 -27.37
N PHE A 201 17.56 20.88 -27.40
CA PHE A 201 18.43 20.76 -28.57
C PHE A 201 17.63 20.33 -29.82
N ASN A 202 16.89 19.22 -29.72
CA ASN A 202 16.06 18.72 -30.82
C ASN A 202 15.01 19.74 -31.29
N SER A 203 14.45 20.53 -30.37
CA SER A 203 13.45 21.55 -30.70
C SER A 203 14.04 22.81 -31.35
N VAL A 204 15.33 23.08 -31.15
CA VAL A 204 16.02 24.21 -31.76
C VAL A 204 16.60 23.80 -33.12
N CYS A 205 17.14 22.58 -33.28
CA CYS A 205 17.64 22.10 -34.57
C CYS A 205 16.55 21.80 -35.61
N ARG A 206 15.30 21.61 -35.19
CA ARG A 206 14.16 21.33 -36.10
C ARG A 206 13.48 22.59 -36.65
N ASN A 207 13.84 23.77 -36.16
CA ASN A 207 13.38 25.07 -36.66
C ASN A 207 14.53 25.76 -37.41
#